data_AF-A0A2U1KKJ2-F1
#
_entry.id   AF-A0A2U1KKJ2-F1
#
_cell.length_a   1.000
_cell.length_b   1.000
_cell.length_c   1.000
_cell.angle_alpha   90.00
_cell.angle_beta   90.00
_cell.angle_gamma   90.00
#
_symmetry.space_group_name_H-M   'P 1'
#
loop_
_entity.id
_entity.type
_entity.pdbx_description
1 polymer ?
#
loop_
_entity_poly.entity_id
_entity_poly.type
_entity_poly.pdbx_seq_one_letter_code
_entity_poly.pdbx_strand_id
1 'polypeptide(L)'
;MSPELALEVAEKLQLTENQPCAYQIRYAGCKGVVVWWPDKKGDNIKLSLRPSMNKFESEHTILEICSWTRLQPRFLNRQIITLLSALEIKDEIFWDMQMKMVMDLNQMLVDMHLM
;
A
#
# COMPACT_ATOMS: atom_id res chain seq x y z
N MET A 1 -7.33 9.14 11.52
CA MET A 1 -7.37 10.47 10.86
C MET A 1 -8.83 10.87 10.68
N SER A 2 -9.16 12.15 10.87
CA SER A 2 -10.53 12.62 10.63
C SER A 2 -10.84 12.64 9.12
N PRO A 3 -12.11 12.55 8.71
CA PRO A 3 -12.48 12.63 7.29
C PRO A 3 -11.98 13.91 6.62
N GLU A 4 -12.01 15.05 7.32
CA GLU A 4 -11.60 16.35 6.78
C GLU A 4 -10.09 16.39 6.51
N LEU A 5 -9.27 15.89 7.44
CA LEU A 5 -7.82 15.80 7.22
C LEU A 5 -7.49 14.81 6.10
N ALA A 6 -8.26 13.73 5.96
CA ALA A 6 -8.06 12.77 4.88
C ALA A 6 -8.37 13.38 3.49
N LEU A 7 -9.42 14.19 3.40
CA LEU A 7 -9.75 14.95 2.18
C LEU A 7 -8.65 15.97 1.86
N GLU A 8 -8.18 16.74 2.85
CA GLU A 8 -7.08 17.70 2.66
C GLU A 8 -5.81 17.00 2.13
N VAL A 9 -5.49 15.82 2.68
CA VAL A 9 -4.36 15.01 2.21
C VAL A 9 -4.59 14.51 0.78
N ALA A 10 -5.79 14.02 0.46
CA ALA A 10 -6.13 13.54 -0.86
C ALA A 10 -6.06 14.65 -1.92
N GLU A 11 -6.53 15.86 -1.60
CA GLU A 11 -6.42 17.04 -2.46
C GLU A 11 -4.97 17.41 -2.73
N LYS A 12 -4.14 17.50 -1.67
CA LYS A 12 -2.70 17.81 -1.82
C LYS A 12 -1.94 16.78 -2.64
N LEU A 13 -2.37 15.51 -2.61
CA LEU A 13 -1.77 14.43 -3.38
C LEU A 13 -2.41 14.23 -4.76
N GLN A 14 -3.45 15.01 -5.11
CA GLN A 14 -4.23 14.85 -6.36
C GLN A 14 -4.87 13.45 -6.49
N LEU A 15 -5.39 12.93 -5.38
CA LEU A 15 -6.00 11.59 -5.26
C LEU A 15 -7.50 11.65 -4.93
N THR A 16 -8.19 12.74 -5.26
CA THR A 16 -9.59 12.97 -4.87
C THR A 16 -10.58 12.00 -5.53
N GLU A 17 -10.32 11.57 -6.77
CA GLU A 17 -11.17 10.58 -7.46
C GLU A 17 -11.14 9.20 -6.79
N ASN A 18 -10.01 8.86 -6.15
CA ASN A 18 -9.77 7.57 -5.52
C ASN A 18 -9.09 7.77 -4.16
N GLN A 19 -9.79 8.44 -3.24
CA GLN A 19 -9.25 8.76 -1.92
C GLN A 19 -8.76 7.49 -1.21
N PRO A 20 -7.48 7.41 -0.83
CA PRO A 20 -6.95 6.25 -0.10
C PRO A 20 -7.60 6.08 1.28
N CYS A 21 -7.83 4.82 1.67
CA CYS A 21 -8.33 4.48 3.00
C CYS A 21 -7.25 4.52 4.10
N ALA A 22 -5.98 4.38 3.72
CA ALA A 22 -4.84 4.30 4.63
C ALA A 22 -3.62 5.02 4.07
N TYR A 23 -2.85 5.61 4.98
CA TYR A 23 -1.67 6.41 4.66
C TYR A 23 -0.52 5.99 5.56
N GLN A 24 0.66 5.79 4.98
CA GLN A 24 1.89 5.65 5.73
C GLN A 24 2.43 7.04 6.03
N ILE A 25 2.64 7.34 7.31
CA ILE A 25 2.96 8.69 7.77
C ILE A 25 4.26 8.76 8.55
N ARG A 26 4.81 9.97 8.59
CA ARG A 26 5.72 10.45 9.63
C ARG A 26 5.19 11.77 10.18
N TYR A 27 5.22 11.91 11.51
CA TYR A 27 4.71 13.09 12.20
C TYR A 27 5.27 13.14 13.62
N ALA A 28 5.94 14.23 14.02
CA ALA A 28 6.43 14.45 15.39
C ALA A 28 7.14 13.23 16.01
N GLY A 29 8.10 12.64 15.28
CA GLY A 29 8.83 11.45 15.73
C GLY A 29 8.03 10.13 15.73
N CYS A 30 6.75 10.20 15.36
CA CYS A 30 5.91 9.03 15.12
C CYS A 30 6.03 8.53 13.69
N LYS A 31 6.04 7.21 13.53
CA LYS A 31 6.00 6.52 12.23
C LYS A 31 5.00 5.37 12.28
N GLY A 32 4.18 5.26 11.24
CA GLY A 32 3.25 4.14 11.12
C GLY A 32 2.25 4.32 9.99
N VAL A 33 1.13 3.60 10.09
CA VAL A 33 0.02 3.68 9.16
C VAL A 33 -1.21 4.21 9.90
N VAL A 34 -1.90 5.17 9.29
CA VAL A 34 -3.17 5.70 9.79
C VAL A 34 -4.27 5.47 8.76
N VAL A 35 -5.46 5.13 9.25
CA VAL A 35 -6.69 5.09 8.46
C VAL A 35 -7.51 6.34 8.74
N TRP A 36 -8.32 6.75 7.78
CA TRP A 36 -9.38 7.72 8.06
C TRP A 36 -10.63 7.00 8.56
N TRP A 37 -11.34 7.60 9.53
CA TRP A 37 -12.48 6.97 10.19
C TRP A 37 -13.75 7.80 9.95
N PRO A 38 -14.78 7.26 9.27
CA PRO A 38 -15.98 8.01 8.89
C PRO A 38 -16.82 8.46 10.09
N ASP A 39 -16.92 7.61 11.12
CA ASP A 39 -17.78 7.88 12.28
C ASP A 39 -17.10 8.72 13.37
N LYS A 40 -16.04 9.46 13.02
CA LYS A 40 -15.37 10.35 13.96
C LYS A 40 -16.17 11.64 14.14
N LYS A 41 -17.35 11.54 14.73
CA LYS A 41 -18.20 12.69 15.07
C LYS A 41 -17.81 13.24 16.45
N GLY A 42 -17.49 14.52 16.54
CA GLY A 42 -17.53 15.27 17.80
C GLY A 42 -16.20 15.55 18.50
N ASP A 43 -15.07 15.01 18.05
CA ASP A 43 -13.75 15.34 18.61
C ASP A 43 -12.96 16.26 17.68
N ASN A 44 -12.45 17.38 18.20
CA ASN A 44 -11.52 18.30 17.50
C ASN A 44 -10.15 17.65 17.16
N ILE A 45 -10.02 16.33 17.29
CA ILE A 45 -8.79 15.57 17.08
C ILE A 45 -8.70 15.15 15.61
N LYS A 46 -7.84 15.83 14.83
CA LYS A 46 -7.61 15.49 13.41
C LYS A 46 -6.81 14.19 13.22
N LEU A 47 -5.84 13.93 14.10
CA LEU A 47 -4.94 12.77 14.00
C LEU A 47 -4.80 12.10 15.37
N SER A 48 -4.93 10.78 15.40
CA SER A 48 -4.77 9.97 16.62
C SER A 48 -3.67 8.96 16.37
N LEU A 49 -2.67 8.91 17.26
CA LEU A 49 -1.48 8.09 17.13
C LEU A 49 -1.44 7.05 18.26
N ARG A 50 -0.95 5.85 17.97
CA ARG A 50 -0.76 4.80 18.98
C ARG A 50 0.60 5.00 19.67
N PRO A 51 0.76 4.63 20.96
CA PRO A 51 2.04 4.74 21.66
C PRO A 51 3.19 4.03 20.92
N SER A 52 2.93 2.87 20.31
CA SER A 52 3.92 2.13 19.53
C SER A 52 4.41 2.86 18.26
N MET A 53 3.73 3.91 17.81
CA MET A 53 4.14 4.71 16.66
C MET A 53 5.23 5.73 17.06
N ASN A 54 5.30 6.18 18.32
CA ASN A 54 6.34 7.09 18.78
C ASN A 54 7.69 6.35 18.79
N LYS A 55 8.65 6.83 17.99
CA LYS A 55 10.00 6.25 17.89
C LYS A 55 11.04 7.09 18.60
N PHE A 56 10.82 8.40 18.71
CA PHE A 56 11.69 9.37 19.36
C PHE A 56 10.91 10.68 19.54
N GLU A 57 11.31 11.50 20.51
CA GLU A 57 10.74 12.82 20.73
C GLU A 57 11.17 13.78 19.60
N SER A 58 10.22 14.56 19.07
CA SER A 58 10.47 15.49 17.97
C SER A 58 9.42 16.58 17.90
N GLU A 59 9.86 17.82 17.73
CA GLU A 59 8.99 19.00 17.57
C GLU A 59 8.51 19.21 16.12
N HIS A 60 8.96 18.40 15.16
CA HIS A 60 8.55 18.50 13.75
C HIS A 60 7.09 18.06 13.54
N THR A 61 6.18 19.02 13.47
CA THR A 61 4.72 18.80 13.38
C THR A 61 4.16 18.80 11.95
N ILE A 62 5.02 18.74 10.92
CA ILE A 62 4.55 18.55 9.55
C ILE A 62 4.13 17.08 9.38
N LEU A 63 2.92 16.85 8.90
CA LEU A 63 2.42 15.53 8.51
C LEU A 63 3.00 15.15 7.15
N GLU A 64 3.95 14.22 7.14
CA GLU A 64 4.54 13.70 5.91
C GLU A 64 3.80 12.42 5.48
N ILE A 65 3.37 12.36 4.23
CA ILE A 65 2.83 11.15 3.63
C ILE A 65 3.94 10.43 2.86
N CYS A 66 4.36 9.26 3.34
CA CYS A 66 5.38 8.45 2.69
C CYS A 66 4.80 7.54 1.60
N SER A 67 3.58 7.07 1.79
CA SER A 67 2.87 6.16 0.88
C SER A 67 1.38 6.13 1.25
N TRP A 68 0.56 5.53 0.39
CA TRP A 68 -0.88 5.38 0.59
C TRP A 68 -1.36 4.06 -0.01
N THR A 69 -2.54 3.61 0.41
CA THR A 69 -3.15 2.41 -0.18
C THR A 69 -3.45 2.62 -1.66
N ARG A 70 -2.93 1.72 -2.49
CA ARG A 70 -3.23 1.59 -3.91
C ARG A 70 -3.11 0.13 -4.30
N LEU A 71 -3.79 -0.26 -5.38
CA LEU A 71 -3.53 -1.56 -5.99
C LEU A 71 -2.11 -1.56 -6.54
N GLN A 72 -1.30 -2.52 -6.09
CA GLN A 72 0.07 -2.72 -6.56
C GLN A 72 0.16 -4.11 -7.16
N PRO A 73 0.69 -4.25 -8.39
CA PRO A 73 0.99 -5.57 -8.93
C PRO A 73 2.01 -6.24 -8.00
N ARG A 74 1.68 -7.45 -7.54
CA ARG A 74 2.57 -8.27 -6.71
C ARG A 74 2.89 -9.54 -7.47
N PHE A 75 4.17 -9.90 -7.45
CA PHE A 75 4.69 -11.11 -8.08
C PHE A 75 5.11 -12.08 -6.99
N LEU A 76 5.07 -13.37 -7.30
CA LEU A 76 5.66 -14.39 -6.46
C LEU A 76 7.18 -14.24 -6.50
N ASN A 77 7.77 -13.92 -5.35
CA ASN A 77 9.22 -13.98 -5.20
C ASN A 77 9.64 -15.40 -4.76
N ARG A 78 10.93 -15.71 -4.93
CA ARG A 78 11.48 -17.03 -4.62
C ARG A 78 11.27 -17.41 -3.15
N GLN A 79 11.34 -16.45 -2.23
CA GLN A 79 11.16 -16.71 -0.80
C GLN A 79 9.74 -17.19 -0.49
N ILE A 80 8.72 -16.58 -1.09
CA ILE A 80 7.33 -17.00 -0.95
C ILE A 80 7.14 -18.37 -1.58
N ILE A 81 7.69 -18.62 -2.77
CA ILE A 81 7.64 -19.95 -3.42
C ILE A 81 8.21 -21.01 -2.47
N THR A 82 9.41 -20.80 -1.93
CA THR A 82 10.04 -21.75 -0.99
C THR A 82 9.18 -22.01 0.25
N LEU A 83 8.56 -20.97 0.83
CA LEU A 83 7.64 -21.14 1.95
C LEU A 83 6.42 -21.98 1.58
N LEU A 84 5.84 -21.74 0.41
CA LEU A 84 4.66 -22.48 -0.05
C LEU A 84 4.97 -23.92 -0.40
N SER A 85 6.12 -24.22 -1.03
CA SER A 85 6.60 -25.59 -1.27
C SER A 85 6.82 -26.34 0.06
N ALA A 86 7.37 -25.67 1.07
CA ALA A 86 7.53 -26.25 2.41
C ALA A 86 6.19 -26.51 3.12
N LEU A 87 5.12 -25.82 2.72
CA LEU A 87 3.74 -26.07 3.15
C LEU A 87 3.01 -27.06 2.20
N GLU A 88 3.77 -27.86 1.46
CA GLU A 88 3.30 -28.95 0.60
C GLU A 88 2.48 -28.50 -0.63
N ILE A 89 2.58 -27.23 -1.01
CA ILE A 89 2.09 -26.80 -2.33
C ILE A 89 3.02 -27.37 -3.40
N LYS A 90 2.43 -28.14 -4.29
CA LYS A 90 3.10 -28.80 -5.42
C LYS A 90 3.85 -27.81 -6.31
N ASP A 91 5.13 -28.10 -6.57
CA ASP A 91 6.00 -27.23 -7.36
C ASP A 91 5.51 -27.03 -8.80
N GLU A 92 4.77 -28.00 -9.34
CA GLU A 92 4.17 -27.91 -10.68
C GLU A 92 3.24 -26.70 -10.81
N ILE A 93 2.57 -26.29 -9.73
CA ILE A 93 1.70 -25.10 -9.74
C ILE A 93 2.51 -23.83 -10.02
N PHE A 94 3.69 -23.70 -9.40
CA PHE A 94 4.57 -22.55 -9.65
C PHE A 94 5.17 -22.58 -11.05
N TRP A 95 5.49 -23.78 -11.54
CA TRP A 95 5.96 -23.98 -12.91
C TRP A 95 4.92 -23.55 -13.93
N ASP A 96 3.67 -23.99 -13.77
CA ASP A 96 2.55 -23.63 -14.64
C ASP A 96 2.29 -22.12 -14.63
N MET A 97 2.36 -21.47 -13.47
CA MET A 97 2.25 -20.02 -13.35
C MET A 97 3.38 -19.30 -14.10
N GLN A 98 4.62 -19.78 -13.97
CA GLN A 98 5.77 -19.21 -14.67
C GLN A 98 5.63 -19.38 -16.19
N MET A 99 5.25 -20.58 -16.64
CA MET A 99 5.05 -20.89 -18.05
C MET A 99 3.95 -20.01 -18.65
N LYS A 100 2.84 -19.81 -17.95
CA LYS A 100 1.78 -18.89 -18.38
C LYS A 100 2.31 -17.47 -18.57
N MET A 101 3.08 -16.95 -17.61
CA MET A 101 3.64 -15.60 -17.73
C MET A 101 4.64 -15.48 -18.91
N VAL A 102 5.45 -16.51 -19.16
CA VAL A 102 6.34 -16.56 -20.34
C VAL A 102 5.52 -16.57 -21.64
N MET A 103 4.43 -17.34 -21.71
CA MET A 103 3.54 -17.36 -22.86
C MET A 103 2.89 -15.99 -23.11
N ASP A 104 2.38 -15.35 -22.06
CA ASP A 104 1.78 -14.01 -22.15
C ASP A 104 2.80 -12.98 -22.67
N LEU A 105 4.05 -13.02 -22.18
CA LEU A 105 5.13 -12.15 -22.66
C LEU A 105 5.50 -12.41 -24.12
N ASN A 106 5.54 -13.68 -24.54
CA ASN A 106 5.80 -14.03 -25.94
C ASN A 106 4.69 -13.53 -26.86
N GLN A 107 3.43 -13.60 -26.44
CA GLN A 107 2.30 -13.11 -27.21
C GLN A 107 2.37 -11.59 -27.42
N MET A 108 2.76 -10.84 -26.38
CA MET A 108 2.94 -9.38 -26.48
C MET A 108 4.00 -8.98 -27.52
N LEU A 109 5.04 -9.81 -27.73
CA LEU A 109 6.06 -9.56 -28.75
C LEU A 109 5.54 -9.78 -30.18
N VAL A 110 4.63 -10.73 -30.36
CA VAL A 110 4.02 -11.04 -31.67
C VAL A 110 2.93 -10.02 -32.03
N ASP A 111 2.10 -9.63 -31.05
CA ASP A 111 0.99 -8.70 -31.27
C ASP A 111 1.46 -7.26 -31.59
N MET A 112 2.64 -6.86 -31.11
CA MET A 112 3.24 -5.55 -31.44
C MET A 112 3.64 -5.43 -32.92
N HIS A 113 3.69 -6.53 -33.68
CA HIS A 113 3.99 -6.52 -35.11
C HIS A 113 2.75 -6.37 -36.00
N LEU A 114 1.54 -6.31 -35.40
CA LEU A 114 0.25 -6.22 -36.09
C LEU A 114 -0.53 -4.92 -35.79
N MET A 115 0.10 -3.93 -35.14
CA MET A 115 -0.39 -2.55 -35.02
C MET A 115 0.54 -1.60 -35.79
#